data_AF-A0AAX0L1D0-F1
#
_entry.id   AF-A0AAX0L1D0-F1
#
_cell.length_a   1.000
_cell.length_b   1.000
_cell.length_c   1.000
_cell.angle_alpha   90.00
_cell.angle_beta   90.00
_cell.angle_gamma   90.00
#
_symmetry.space_group_name_H-M   'P 1'
#
loop_
_entity.id
_entity.type
_entity.pdbx_description
1 polymer ?
#
loop_
_entity_poly.entity_id
_entity_poly.type
_entity_poly.pdbx_seq_one_letter_code
_entity_poly.pdbx_strand_id
1 'polypeptide(L)'
;MTPPAEWMAGGVTMMLRFVRTILILPFLTAQSSCAEPFVPSGKFVGQLKLKKDAECTFPGPWQVQERFGYIDESGTGWLTVKGDCTDGASIPQWAQPFVGGPMTLRYLPAAVLHDHYSKSVRPVYGWLQTQRMFHDVLLDSHVEPELAAILYAAVLIGSKKWIVRLQGTPCDIGEVCVRRYGMVAVYESEPEIYDTRAFKTQFDKAIAQIKADGATGEPAVEAIVREITGSTIYLDTLSGVIAPDFVPIATE
;
A
#
# COMPACT_ATOMS: atom_id res chain seq x y z
N MET A 1 41.99 -89.91 34.24
CA MET A 1 40.95 -89.19 35.00
C MET A 1 40.07 -88.47 33.99
N THR A 2 38.87 -88.97 33.76
CA THR A 2 37.81 -88.29 32.97
C THR A 2 37.03 -87.33 33.87
N PRO A 3 36.44 -86.27 33.31
CA PRO A 3 35.00 -86.30 33.01
C PRO A 3 34.64 -85.77 31.59
N PRO A 4 33.37 -85.89 31.16
CA PRO A 4 33.01 -86.00 29.73
C PRO A 4 32.31 -84.78 29.10
N ALA A 5 32.40 -84.77 27.76
CA ALA A 5 31.43 -84.44 26.71
C ALA A 5 30.45 -83.26 26.86
N GLU A 6 30.48 -82.35 25.87
CA GLU A 6 29.31 -82.14 24.97
C GLU A 6 29.75 -81.46 23.66
N TRP A 7 29.14 -81.91 22.55
CA TRP A 7 29.43 -81.55 21.15
C TRP A 7 28.41 -80.53 20.63
N MET A 8 28.75 -79.77 19.58
CA MET A 8 27.97 -79.51 18.35
C MET A 8 28.76 -78.51 17.47
N ALA A 9 29.33 -78.92 16.32
CA ALA A 9 28.78 -78.75 14.97
C ALA A 9 28.41 -77.28 14.65
N GLY A 10 29.01 -76.55 13.71
CA GLY A 10 29.35 -76.90 12.32
C GLY A 10 28.52 -76.00 11.39
N GLY A 11 29.13 -75.39 10.36
CA GLY A 11 28.39 -74.79 9.23
C GLY A 11 28.74 -73.34 8.89
N VAL A 12 29.63 -73.19 7.92
CA VAL A 12 29.83 -71.95 7.15
C VAL A 12 28.63 -71.76 6.20
N THR A 13 28.03 -70.57 6.15
CA THR A 13 27.13 -70.21 5.05
C THR A 13 27.39 -68.77 4.61
N MET A 14 27.79 -68.68 3.33
CA MET A 14 28.08 -67.48 2.57
C MET A 14 26.81 -66.64 2.39
N MET A 15 26.75 -65.45 3.01
CA MET A 15 25.66 -64.49 2.78
C MET A 15 25.99 -63.56 1.61
N LEU A 16 25.23 -63.73 0.52
CA LEU A 16 25.15 -62.80 -0.61
C LEU A 16 24.64 -61.43 -0.12
N ARG A 17 25.44 -60.38 -0.32
CA ARG A 17 25.03 -58.99 -0.05
C ARG A 17 24.18 -58.47 -1.21
N PHE A 18 22.87 -58.37 -1.02
CA PHE A 18 21.98 -57.60 -1.89
C PHE A 18 22.11 -56.12 -1.56
N VAL A 19 22.73 -55.34 -2.45
CA VAL A 19 22.72 -53.88 -2.40
C VAL A 19 21.35 -53.40 -2.90
N ARG A 20 20.49 -52.95 -1.99
CA ARG A 20 19.22 -52.29 -2.31
C ARG A 20 19.52 -50.85 -2.73
N THR A 21 19.55 -50.59 -4.04
CA THR A 21 19.54 -49.23 -4.59
C THR A 21 18.18 -48.60 -4.29
N ILE A 22 18.15 -47.68 -3.32
CA ILE A 22 16.97 -46.86 -3.01
C ILE A 22 16.94 -45.72 -4.04
N LEU A 23 16.03 -45.80 -5.01
CA LEU A 23 15.68 -44.69 -5.89
C LEU A 23 14.85 -43.68 -5.08
N ILE A 24 15.48 -42.60 -4.64
CA ILE A 24 14.78 -41.44 -4.04
C ILE A 24 14.23 -40.63 -5.21
N LEU A 25 12.95 -40.81 -5.54
CA LEU A 25 12.25 -39.87 -6.42
C LEU A 25 12.12 -38.52 -5.69
N PRO A 26 12.52 -37.39 -6.30
CA PRO A 26 12.24 -36.09 -5.73
C PRO A 26 10.72 -35.86 -5.80
N PHE A 27 10.06 -35.94 -4.65
CA PHE A 27 8.71 -35.43 -4.48
C PHE A 27 8.79 -33.91 -4.67
N LEU A 28 8.55 -33.43 -5.90
CA LEU A 28 8.25 -32.03 -6.14
C LEU A 28 6.91 -31.75 -5.47
N THR A 29 6.95 -31.26 -4.23
CA THR A 29 5.77 -30.70 -3.59
C THR A 29 5.46 -29.38 -4.30
N ALA A 30 4.50 -29.40 -5.22
CA ALA A 30 3.86 -28.19 -5.69
C ALA A 30 3.15 -27.55 -4.48
N GLN A 31 3.83 -26.62 -3.80
CA GLN A 31 3.20 -25.78 -2.80
C GLN A 31 2.24 -24.85 -3.55
N SER A 32 0.99 -25.28 -3.65
CA SER A 32 -0.09 -24.41 -4.07
C SER A 32 -0.29 -23.41 -2.93
N SER A 33 0.38 -22.25 -3.05
CA SER A 33 0.14 -21.11 -2.19
C SER A 33 -1.24 -20.57 -2.56
N CYS A 34 -2.29 -21.08 -1.93
CA CYS A 34 -3.55 -20.38 -1.90
C CYS A 34 -3.25 -19.02 -1.25
N ALA A 35 -3.41 -17.92 -2.01
CA ALA A 35 -3.33 -16.59 -1.43
C ALA A 35 -4.28 -16.53 -0.23
N GLU A 36 -3.75 -16.23 0.96
CA GLU A 36 -4.62 -16.07 2.12
C GLU A 36 -5.60 -14.92 1.85
N PRO A 37 -6.89 -15.07 2.18
CA PRO A 37 -7.86 -14.01 1.98
C PRO A 37 -7.43 -12.78 2.78
N PHE A 38 -7.43 -11.61 2.14
CA PHE A 38 -7.13 -10.35 2.80
C PHE A 38 -8.05 -10.14 4.00
N VAL A 39 -7.46 -9.89 5.16
CA VAL A 39 -8.17 -9.57 6.39
C VAL A 39 -8.05 -8.08 6.63
N PRO A 40 -9.17 -7.34 6.73
CA PRO A 40 -9.13 -5.93 7.06
C PRO A 40 -8.32 -5.67 8.33
N SER A 41 -7.33 -4.79 8.24
CA SER A 41 -6.32 -4.63 9.31
C SER A 41 -6.49 -3.31 10.07
N GLY A 42 -7.12 -2.31 9.46
CA GLY A 42 -7.38 -1.01 10.08
C GLY A 42 -8.82 -0.82 10.55
N LYS A 43 -9.10 0.39 11.06
CA LYS A 43 -10.38 0.77 11.68
C LYS A 43 -10.80 2.16 11.26
N PHE A 44 -12.00 2.26 10.69
CA PHE A 44 -12.62 3.56 10.42
C PHE A 44 -13.12 4.25 11.69
N VAL A 45 -13.01 5.58 11.69
CA VAL A 45 -13.49 6.45 12.76
C VAL A 45 -14.50 7.44 12.16
N GLY A 46 -15.73 7.41 12.69
CA GLY A 46 -16.82 8.24 12.17
C GLY A 46 -17.45 7.68 10.90
N GLN A 47 -18.30 8.48 10.26
CA GLN A 47 -18.96 8.13 9.01
C GLN A 47 -18.61 9.18 7.96
N LEU A 48 -18.12 8.74 6.81
CA LEU A 48 -17.84 9.65 5.71
C LEU A 48 -19.15 10.19 5.13
N LYS A 49 -19.32 11.51 5.21
CA LYS A 49 -20.44 12.25 4.61
C LYS A 49 -19.90 13.37 3.74
N LEU A 50 -20.29 13.36 2.48
CA LEU A 50 -19.89 14.37 1.50
C LEU A 50 -21.12 15.15 1.02
N LYS A 51 -20.95 16.44 0.83
CA LYS A 51 -21.94 17.31 0.19
C LYS A 51 -21.23 18.20 -0.83
N LYS A 52 -21.87 18.43 -1.97
CA LYS A 52 -21.37 19.41 -2.93
C LYS A 52 -21.44 20.82 -2.33
N ASP A 53 -20.33 21.54 -2.37
CA ASP A 53 -20.19 22.89 -1.82
C ASP A 53 -19.50 23.80 -2.85
N ALA A 54 -20.01 25.00 -3.06
CA ALA A 54 -19.45 25.98 -3.99
C ALA A 54 -18.15 26.62 -3.45
N GLU A 55 -17.95 26.62 -2.14
CA GLU A 55 -16.70 27.10 -1.51
C GLU A 55 -15.56 26.09 -1.69
N CYS A 56 -15.88 24.83 -1.95
CA CYS A 56 -14.90 23.80 -2.27
C CYS A 56 -14.50 23.89 -3.75
N THR A 57 -13.31 24.44 -4.00
CA THR A 57 -12.74 24.58 -5.35
C THR A 57 -11.52 23.70 -5.55
N PHE A 58 -10.77 23.41 -4.48
CA PHE A 58 -9.58 22.58 -4.52
C PHE A 58 -9.58 21.56 -3.37
N PRO A 59 -9.30 20.27 -3.63
CA PRO A 59 -9.05 19.69 -4.95
C PRO A 59 -10.32 19.46 -5.79
N GLY A 60 -11.51 19.55 -5.18
CA GLY A 60 -12.76 19.39 -5.91
C GLY A 60 -13.97 19.92 -5.14
N PRO A 61 -15.18 19.76 -5.70
CA PRO A 61 -16.39 20.44 -5.24
C PRO A 61 -17.12 19.74 -4.08
N TRP A 62 -16.57 18.65 -3.56
CA TRP A 62 -17.20 17.89 -2.49
C TRP A 62 -16.55 18.21 -1.16
N GLN A 63 -17.38 18.57 -0.18
CA GLN A 63 -16.95 18.92 1.16
C GLN A 63 -17.28 17.80 2.15
N VAL A 64 -16.30 17.43 2.96
CA VAL A 64 -16.45 16.58 4.14
C VAL A 64 -17.35 17.28 5.16
N GLN A 65 -18.45 16.65 5.56
CA GLN A 65 -19.48 17.26 6.41
C GLN A 65 -19.25 17.00 7.90
N GLU A 66 -18.52 15.95 8.24
CA GLU A 66 -18.27 15.49 9.60
C GLU A 66 -16.84 14.97 9.71
N ARG A 67 -16.33 14.83 10.93
CA ARG A 67 -15.03 14.22 11.15
C ARG A 67 -15.04 12.77 10.66
N PHE A 68 -14.04 12.40 9.87
CA PHE A 68 -13.85 11.04 9.34
C PHE A 68 -12.37 10.67 9.45
N GLY A 69 -12.08 9.41 9.76
CA GLY A 69 -10.71 8.96 9.91
C GLY A 69 -10.53 7.47 9.78
N TYR A 70 -9.27 7.07 9.87
CA TYR A 70 -8.81 5.70 9.76
C TYR A 70 -7.61 5.50 10.68
N ILE A 71 -7.55 4.36 11.37
CA ILE A 71 -6.39 3.92 12.13
C ILE A 71 -5.86 2.69 11.42
N ASP A 72 -4.64 2.76 10.91
CA ASP A 72 -4.01 1.64 10.20
C ASP A 72 -3.52 0.55 11.17
N GLU A 73 -3.02 -0.56 10.60
CA GLU A 73 -2.54 -1.71 11.38
C GLU A 73 -1.39 -1.39 12.34
N SER A 74 -0.61 -0.35 12.04
CA SER A 74 0.49 0.12 12.88
C SER A 74 0.01 0.97 14.06
N GLY A 75 -1.29 1.31 14.09
CA GLY A 75 -1.88 2.24 15.03
C GLY A 75 -1.73 3.71 14.64
N THR A 76 -1.28 4.01 13.42
CA THR A 76 -1.15 5.39 12.95
C THR A 76 -2.53 5.94 12.56
N GLY A 77 -2.84 7.14 13.06
CA GLY A 77 -4.12 7.81 12.84
C GLY A 77 -4.12 8.78 11.66
N TRP A 78 -5.16 8.67 10.85
CA TRP A 78 -5.42 9.49 9.67
C TRP A 78 -6.78 10.15 9.80
N LEU A 79 -6.83 11.47 9.99
CA LEU A 79 -8.04 12.20 10.35
C LEU A 79 -8.26 13.39 9.42
N THR A 80 -9.41 13.40 8.74
CA THR A 80 -9.97 14.56 8.06
C THR A 80 -11.04 15.22 8.93
N VAL A 81 -11.28 16.51 8.70
CA VAL A 81 -12.26 17.31 9.45
C VAL A 81 -13.32 17.89 8.54
N LYS A 82 -14.43 18.32 9.15
CA LYS A 82 -15.47 19.05 8.44
C LYS A 82 -14.88 20.25 7.69
N GLY A 83 -15.33 20.43 6.45
CA GLY A 83 -14.91 21.52 5.58
C GLY A 83 -13.76 21.13 4.64
N ASP A 84 -13.15 19.94 4.79
CA ASP A 84 -12.13 19.49 3.84
C ASP A 84 -12.77 19.21 2.49
N CYS A 85 -12.09 19.59 1.41
CA CYS A 85 -12.59 19.42 0.07
C CYS A 85 -11.95 18.19 -0.59
N THR A 86 -12.65 17.56 -1.53
CA THR A 86 -12.18 16.39 -2.29
C THR A 86 -12.74 16.42 -3.72
N ASP A 87 -11.97 15.89 -4.68
CA ASP A 87 -12.46 15.54 -6.02
C ASP A 87 -12.84 14.05 -6.15
N GLY A 88 -12.75 13.29 -5.05
CA GLY A 88 -12.78 11.84 -5.07
C GLY A 88 -11.45 11.29 -5.57
N ALA A 89 -11.46 10.07 -6.11
CA ALA A 89 -10.24 9.51 -6.70
C ALA A 89 -9.95 10.23 -8.04
N SER A 90 -8.88 11.02 -8.13
CA SER A 90 -8.47 11.62 -9.40
C SER A 90 -8.09 10.51 -10.39
N ILE A 91 -9.00 10.15 -11.29
CA ILE A 91 -8.86 9.07 -12.28
C ILE A 91 -9.04 9.66 -13.68
N PRO A 92 -8.06 9.50 -14.60
CA PRO A 92 -8.15 10.09 -15.92
C PRO A 92 -9.33 9.52 -16.69
N GLN A 93 -9.97 10.32 -17.56
CA GLN A 93 -11.17 9.90 -18.28
C GLN A 93 -10.96 8.61 -19.08
N TRP A 94 -9.76 8.39 -19.64
CA TRP A 94 -9.44 7.17 -20.38
C TRP A 94 -9.35 5.91 -19.50
N ALA A 95 -9.11 6.05 -18.19
CA ALA A 95 -9.00 4.93 -17.25
C ALA A 95 -10.35 4.56 -16.61
N GLN A 96 -11.28 5.51 -16.51
CA GLN A 96 -12.58 5.31 -15.83
C GLN A 96 -13.41 4.12 -16.33
N PRO A 97 -13.42 3.75 -17.63
CA PRO A 97 -14.12 2.54 -18.08
C PRO A 97 -13.60 1.24 -17.48
N PHE A 98 -12.37 1.22 -16.96
CA PHE A 98 -11.71 0.02 -16.46
C PHE A 98 -11.69 -0.05 -14.93
N VAL A 99 -11.47 1.09 -14.28
CA VAL A 99 -11.28 1.15 -12.81
C VAL A 99 -12.42 1.87 -12.09
N GLY A 100 -13.41 2.41 -12.81
CA GLY A 100 -14.48 3.22 -12.23
C GLY A 100 -14.14 4.71 -12.17
N GLY A 101 -15.14 5.52 -11.82
CA GLY A 101 -15.01 6.98 -11.79
C GLY A 101 -14.53 7.54 -10.43
N PRO A 102 -14.25 8.85 -10.36
CA PRO A 102 -13.77 9.51 -9.15
C PRO A 102 -14.66 9.34 -7.91
N MET A 103 -15.98 9.29 -8.13
CA MET A 103 -16.98 9.19 -7.06
C MET A 103 -17.43 7.76 -6.77
N THR A 104 -16.65 6.75 -7.17
CA THR A 104 -16.93 5.35 -6.81
C THR A 104 -16.95 5.20 -5.30
N LEU A 105 -18.08 4.77 -4.72
CA LEU A 105 -18.33 4.82 -3.28
C LEU A 105 -17.23 4.15 -2.43
N ARG A 106 -16.71 3.00 -2.91
CA ARG A 106 -15.65 2.26 -2.22
C ARG A 106 -14.28 2.95 -2.25
N TYR A 107 -14.08 3.93 -3.11
CA TYR A 107 -12.81 4.69 -3.19
C TYR A 107 -12.84 5.95 -2.32
N LEU A 108 -14.04 6.45 -2.01
CA LEU A 108 -14.20 7.73 -1.29
C LEU A 108 -13.48 7.77 0.06
N PRO A 109 -13.50 6.72 0.90
CA PRO A 109 -12.71 6.71 2.14
C PRO A 109 -11.23 6.98 1.91
N ALA A 110 -10.62 6.26 0.95
CA ALA A 110 -9.21 6.36 0.63
C ALA A 110 -8.88 7.71 -0.02
N ALA A 111 -9.70 8.13 -0.99
CA ALA A 111 -9.52 9.38 -1.73
C ALA A 111 -9.62 10.61 -0.82
N VAL A 112 -10.59 10.65 0.10
CA VAL A 112 -10.75 11.79 1.03
C VAL A 112 -9.56 11.92 1.97
N LEU A 113 -9.08 10.82 2.53
CA LEU A 113 -7.89 10.84 3.39
C LEU A 113 -6.64 11.18 2.58
N HIS A 114 -6.49 10.61 1.39
CA HIS A 114 -5.36 10.91 0.51
C HIS A 114 -5.34 12.37 0.08
N ASP A 115 -6.47 12.94 -0.34
CA ASP A 115 -6.60 14.36 -0.66
C ASP A 115 -6.26 15.24 0.53
N HIS A 116 -6.77 14.89 1.72
CA HIS A 116 -6.45 15.61 2.95
C HIS A 116 -4.94 15.65 3.14
N TYR A 117 -4.26 14.49 3.16
CA TYR A 117 -2.84 14.38 3.52
C TYR A 117 -1.86 14.69 2.38
N SER A 118 -2.30 14.74 1.13
CA SER A 118 -1.45 15.01 -0.03
C SER A 118 -1.75 16.34 -0.71
N LYS A 119 -3.01 16.78 -0.81
CA LYS A 119 -3.42 17.97 -1.59
C LYS A 119 -3.75 19.16 -0.71
N SER A 120 -4.62 18.99 0.28
CA SER A 120 -5.22 20.12 1.01
C SER A 120 -4.33 20.73 2.08
N VAL A 121 -3.28 20.02 2.49
CA VAL A 121 -2.44 20.42 3.62
C VAL A 121 -0.96 20.11 3.40
N ARG A 122 -0.15 20.58 4.35
CA ARG A 122 1.29 20.30 4.39
C ARG A 122 1.51 18.83 4.75
N PRO A 123 2.39 18.09 4.04
CA PRO A 123 2.60 16.69 4.33
C PRO A 123 3.17 16.52 5.74
N VAL A 124 2.37 16.00 6.66
CA VAL A 124 2.82 15.64 8.01
C VAL A 124 3.31 14.20 8.09
N TYR A 125 3.03 13.40 7.06
CA TYR A 125 3.50 12.02 6.89
C TYR A 125 4.39 11.92 5.65
N GLY A 126 5.20 10.87 5.59
CA GLY A 126 6.05 10.60 4.43
C GLY A 126 5.22 10.26 3.19
N TRP A 127 5.74 10.57 2.00
CA TRP A 127 5.00 10.35 0.75
C TRP A 127 4.58 8.89 0.59
N LEU A 128 5.52 7.95 0.75
CA LEU A 128 5.22 6.52 0.61
C LEU A 128 4.23 6.04 1.67
N GLN A 129 4.38 6.52 2.91
CA GLN A 129 3.44 6.20 4.00
C GLN A 129 2.01 6.66 3.66
N THR A 130 1.83 7.84 3.09
CA THR A 130 0.51 8.31 2.62
C THR A 130 -0.04 7.46 1.48
N GLN A 131 0.80 7.01 0.54
CA GLN A 131 0.35 6.14 -0.54
C GLN A 131 -0.06 4.75 -0.02
N ARG A 132 0.68 4.20 0.95
CA ARG A 132 0.36 2.94 1.63
C ARG A 132 -0.98 3.00 2.36
N MET A 133 -1.21 4.05 3.15
CA MET A 133 -2.53 4.28 3.76
C MET A 133 -3.66 4.30 2.71
N PHE A 134 -3.45 4.92 1.55
CA PHE A 134 -4.44 4.90 0.48
C PHE A 134 -4.76 3.47 0.02
N HIS A 135 -3.75 2.61 -0.11
CA HIS A 135 -3.93 1.20 -0.45
C HIS A 135 -4.67 0.43 0.65
N ASP A 136 -4.27 0.56 1.91
CA ASP A 136 -4.91 -0.11 3.04
C ASP A 136 -6.38 0.27 3.15
N VAL A 137 -6.70 1.56 3.02
CA VAL A 137 -8.07 2.05 3.08
C VAL A 137 -8.91 1.53 1.92
N LEU A 138 -8.34 1.33 0.71
CA LEU A 138 -9.07 0.71 -0.40
C LEU A 138 -9.45 -0.74 -0.05
N LEU A 139 -8.51 -1.51 0.49
CA LEU A 139 -8.76 -2.90 0.88
C LEU A 139 -9.78 -3.01 2.01
N ASP A 140 -9.66 -2.18 3.05
CA ASP A 140 -10.62 -2.10 4.15
C ASP A 140 -11.99 -1.52 3.73
N SER A 141 -12.03 -0.81 2.60
CA SER A 141 -13.27 -0.39 1.93
C SER A 141 -13.83 -1.43 0.96
N HIS A 142 -13.31 -2.66 1.00
CA HIS A 142 -13.73 -3.80 0.17
C HIS A 142 -13.58 -3.57 -1.34
N VAL A 143 -12.52 -2.85 -1.74
CA VAL A 143 -12.04 -2.87 -3.13
C VAL A 143 -11.29 -4.17 -3.35
N GLU A 144 -11.52 -4.83 -4.49
CA GLU A 144 -10.86 -6.09 -4.82
C GLU A 144 -9.32 -5.92 -4.80
N PRO A 145 -8.54 -6.87 -4.24
CA PRO A 145 -7.11 -6.69 -4.03
C PRO A 145 -6.32 -6.33 -5.30
N GLU A 146 -6.64 -6.94 -6.45
CA GLU A 146 -6.02 -6.60 -7.73
C GLU A 146 -6.32 -5.15 -8.14
N LEU A 147 -7.56 -4.69 -7.94
CA LEU A 147 -7.96 -3.33 -8.28
C LEU A 147 -7.35 -2.31 -7.31
N ALA A 148 -7.27 -2.64 -6.02
CA ALA A 148 -6.58 -1.81 -5.03
C ALA A 148 -5.09 -1.66 -5.38
N ALA A 149 -4.42 -2.74 -5.76
CA ALA A 149 -3.04 -2.73 -6.24
C ALA A 149 -2.85 -1.87 -7.49
N ILE A 150 -3.77 -1.94 -8.46
CA ILE A 150 -3.74 -1.09 -9.65
C ILE A 150 -3.89 0.40 -9.27
N LEU A 151 -4.86 0.74 -8.42
CA LEU A 151 -5.06 2.12 -7.97
C LEU A 151 -3.85 2.62 -7.14
N TYR A 152 -3.25 1.75 -6.34
CA TYR A 152 -2.04 2.06 -5.59
C TYR A 152 -0.84 2.33 -6.50
N ALA A 153 -0.62 1.51 -7.53
CA ALA A 153 0.39 1.78 -8.55
C ALA A 153 0.16 3.11 -9.26
N ALA A 154 -1.11 3.49 -9.50
CA ALA A 154 -1.45 4.78 -10.09
C ALA A 154 -0.91 5.95 -9.25
N VAL A 155 -1.13 5.93 -7.93
CA VAL A 155 -0.66 7.02 -7.05
C VAL A 155 0.85 6.99 -6.84
N LEU A 156 1.50 5.82 -6.84
CA LEU A 156 2.97 5.74 -6.78
C LEU A 156 3.64 6.35 -8.02
N ILE A 157 3.03 6.20 -9.19
CA ILE A 157 3.57 6.70 -10.46
C ILE A 157 3.19 8.17 -10.68
N GLY A 158 1.92 8.51 -10.48
CA GLY A 158 1.33 9.75 -10.99
C GLY A 158 1.21 10.89 -9.98
N SER A 159 1.24 10.60 -8.68
CA SER A 159 1.11 11.64 -7.65
C SER A 159 2.37 12.49 -7.55
N LYS A 160 2.20 13.75 -7.16
CA LYS A 160 3.31 14.60 -6.72
C LYS A 160 4.05 13.96 -5.56
N LYS A 161 5.34 14.27 -5.43
CA LYS A 161 6.20 13.67 -4.40
C LYS A 161 6.84 14.70 -3.50
N TRP A 162 7.06 14.28 -2.26
CA TRP A 162 7.75 15.06 -1.24
C TRP A 162 8.62 14.15 -0.37
N ILE A 163 9.78 14.65 0.04
CA ILE A 163 10.64 14.00 1.05
C ILE A 163 10.51 14.73 2.37
N VAL A 164 10.37 16.05 2.32
CA VAL A 164 10.25 16.89 3.50
C VAL A 164 8.82 16.80 4.03
N ARG A 165 8.71 16.47 5.32
CA ARG A 165 7.45 16.49 6.07
C ARG A 165 7.51 17.45 7.24
N LEU A 166 6.34 17.79 7.74
CA LEU A 166 6.18 18.57 8.95
C LEU A 166 6.01 17.70 10.17
N GLN A 167 6.24 18.29 11.33
CA GLN A 167 6.05 17.65 12.62
C GLN A 167 4.59 17.26 12.90
N GLY A 168 3.61 17.95 12.28
CA GLY A 168 2.17 17.79 12.56
C GLY A 168 1.84 18.04 14.04
N THR A 169 0.60 17.74 14.46
CA THR A 169 0.21 17.79 15.88
C THR A 169 -0.72 16.65 16.27
N PRO A 170 -0.69 16.20 17.54
CA PRO A 170 -1.57 15.12 17.99
C PRO A 170 -3.07 15.42 17.80
N CYS A 171 -3.83 14.35 17.62
CA CYS A 171 -5.30 14.34 17.53
C CYS A 171 -5.87 13.13 18.28
N ASP A 172 -7.19 13.04 18.35
CA ASP A 172 -7.91 12.01 19.11
C ASP A 172 -7.57 10.56 18.70
N ILE A 173 -7.06 10.35 17.49
CA ILE A 173 -6.84 9.01 16.91
C ILE A 173 -5.39 8.77 16.47
N GLY A 174 -4.46 9.69 16.73
CA GLY A 174 -3.08 9.57 16.26
C GLY A 174 -2.16 10.67 16.78
N GLU A 175 -0.86 10.39 16.74
CA GLU A 175 0.16 11.31 17.26
C GLU A 175 0.47 12.47 16.30
N VAL A 176 0.18 12.30 15.00
CA VAL A 176 0.54 13.25 13.95
C VAL A 176 -0.64 13.51 13.00
N CYS A 177 -1.53 14.39 13.38
CA CYS A 177 -2.58 14.92 12.51
C CYS A 177 -2.19 16.29 11.93
N VAL A 178 -2.88 16.68 10.87
CA VAL A 178 -2.63 17.97 10.22
C VAL A 178 -3.38 19.09 10.93
N ARG A 179 -2.73 20.26 11.05
CA ARG A 179 -3.42 21.52 11.28
C ARG A 179 -3.65 22.22 9.96
N ARG A 180 -4.83 22.82 9.80
CA ARG A 180 -5.06 23.81 8.74
C ARG A 180 -4.14 25.00 8.96
N TYR A 181 -3.02 24.99 8.27
CA TYR A 181 -2.30 26.21 7.94
C TYR A 181 -2.88 26.73 6.62
N GLY A 182 -2.81 28.04 6.35
CA GLY A 182 -3.13 28.59 5.02
C GLY A 182 -2.37 27.82 3.92
N MET A 183 -2.81 27.98 2.66
CA MET A 183 -2.15 27.35 1.52
C MET A 183 -0.67 27.77 1.51
N VAL A 184 0.21 26.86 1.89
CA VAL A 184 1.65 27.08 1.77
C VAL A 184 2.22 25.97 0.94
N ALA A 185 3.05 26.37 -0.02
CA ALA A 185 3.81 25.52 -0.90
C ALA A 185 4.36 24.30 -0.13
N VAL A 186 3.83 23.13 -0.46
CA VAL A 186 4.52 21.88 -0.19
C VAL A 186 5.90 22.00 -0.84
N TYR A 187 6.96 21.57 -0.16
CA TYR A 187 8.24 21.32 -0.84
C TYR A 187 8.04 20.11 -1.76
N GLU A 188 7.44 20.39 -2.91
CA GLU A 188 7.29 19.46 -4.00
C GLU A 188 8.68 19.24 -4.58
N SER A 189 9.17 18.02 -4.43
CA SER A 189 10.44 17.62 -5.00
C SER A 189 10.25 17.07 -6.42
N GLU A 190 9.08 16.50 -6.72
CA GLU A 190 8.67 16.12 -8.07
C GLU A 190 7.19 16.43 -8.33
N PRO A 191 6.87 17.01 -9.51
CA PRO A 191 5.50 17.35 -9.88
C PRO A 191 4.62 16.12 -10.10
N GLU A 192 3.31 16.28 -9.92
CA GLU A 192 2.34 15.30 -10.42
C GLU A 192 2.43 15.17 -11.95
N ILE A 193 2.40 13.93 -12.44
CA ILE A 193 2.42 13.62 -13.88
C ILE A 193 1.13 12.92 -14.31
N TYR A 194 0.11 12.98 -13.46
CA TYR A 194 -1.22 12.48 -13.72
C TYR A 194 -1.74 12.93 -15.11
N ASP A 195 -2.34 12.01 -15.85
CA ASP A 195 -2.87 12.20 -17.21
C ASP A 195 -1.84 12.59 -18.30
N THR A 196 -0.54 12.45 -18.04
CA THR A 196 0.49 12.56 -19.08
C THR A 196 0.66 11.27 -19.89
N ARG A 197 1.26 11.37 -21.08
CA ARG A 197 1.66 10.19 -21.88
C ARG A 197 2.64 9.28 -21.12
N ALA A 198 3.55 9.86 -20.35
CA ALA A 198 4.51 9.12 -19.53
C ALA A 198 3.77 8.30 -18.47
N PHE A 199 2.86 8.94 -17.73
CA PHE A 199 2.00 8.27 -16.75
C PHE A 199 1.22 7.11 -17.38
N LYS A 200 0.52 7.36 -18.49
CA LYS A 200 -0.23 6.30 -19.17
C LYS A 200 0.66 5.11 -19.54
N THR A 201 1.84 5.38 -20.09
CA THR A 201 2.78 4.33 -20.52
C THR A 201 3.28 3.49 -19.34
N GLN A 202 3.61 4.13 -18.22
CA GLN A 202 4.07 3.46 -17.00
C GLN A 202 2.92 2.70 -16.33
N PHE A 203 1.73 3.29 -16.30
CA PHE A 203 0.53 2.69 -15.72
C PHE A 203 0.06 1.45 -16.49
N ASP A 204 0.06 1.49 -17.82
CA ASP A 204 -0.27 0.33 -18.66
C ASP A 204 0.69 -0.85 -18.38
N LYS A 205 1.98 -0.58 -18.19
CA LYS A 205 2.98 -1.59 -17.79
C LYS A 205 2.70 -2.14 -16.39
N ALA A 206 2.38 -1.27 -15.44
CA ALA A 206 2.08 -1.67 -14.06
C ALA A 206 0.85 -2.59 -14.01
N ILE A 207 -0.23 -2.24 -14.71
CA ILE A 207 -1.42 -3.10 -14.82
C ILE A 207 -1.05 -4.47 -15.38
N ALA A 208 -0.28 -4.51 -16.48
CA ALA A 208 0.10 -5.78 -17.10
C ALA A 208 0.90 -6.67 -16.14
N GLN A 209 1.88 -6.10 -15.43
CA GLN A 209 2.74 -6.84 -14.51
C GLN A 209 1.98 -7.28 -13.24
N ILE A 210 1.15 -6.41 -12.65
CA ILE A 210 0.33 -6.73 -11.47
C ILE A 210 -0.56 -7.94 -11.75
N LYS A 211 -1.21 -7.96 -12.91
CA LYS A 211 -2.08 -9.07 -13.34
C LYS A 211 -1.30 -10.34 -13.64
N ALA A 212 -0.13 -10.22 -14.27
CA ALA A 212 0.71 -11.37 -14.57
C ALA A 212 1.23 -12.06 -13.30
N ASP A 213 1.61 -11.27 -12.30
CA ASP A 213 2.23 -11.76 -11.06
C ASP A 213 1.22 -12.07 -9.95
N GLY A 214 -0.03 -11.61 -10.08
CA GLY A 214 -1.01 -11.63 -8.99
C GLY A 214 -0.59 -10.76 -7.80
N ALA A 215 0.15 -9.67 -8.08
CA ALA A 215 0.73 -8.81 -7.05
C ALA A 215 -0.34 -7.92 -6.39
N THR A 216 -0.70 -8.25 -5.15
CA THR A 216 -1.78 -7.57 -4.41
C THR A 216 -1.30 -6.87 -3.14
N GLY A 217 -0.12 -7.21 -2.62
CA GLY A 217 0.46 -6.58 -1.43
C GLY A 217 1.41 -5.42 -1.77
N GLU A 218 1.55 -4.46 -0.86
CA GLU A 218 2.35 -3.25 -1.06
C GLU A 218 3.78 -3.54 -1.54
N PRO A 219 4.56 -4.47 -0.92
CA PRO A 219 5.94 -4.69 -1.32
C PRO A 219 6.07 -5.19 -2.76
N ALA A 220 5.10 -5.99 -3.23
CA ALA A 220 5.09 -6.51 -4.59
C ALA A 220 4.76 -5.41 -5.60
N VAL A 221 3.76 -4.57 -5.31
CA VAL A 221 3.39 -3.44 -6.17
C VAL A 221 4.51 -2.40 -6.23
N GLU A 222 5.14 -2.08 -5.09
CA GLU A 222 6.28 -1.17 -5.03
C GLU A 222 7.48 -1.66 -5.84
N ALA A 223 7.76 -2.98 -5.82
CA ALA A 223 8.82 -3.58 -6.62
C ALA A 223 8.53 -3.44 -8.13
N ILE A 224 7.30 -3.69 -8.56
CA ILE A 224 6.87 -3.50 -9.95
C ILE A 224 7.04 -2.04 -10.38
N VAL A 225 6.55 -1.09 -9.56
CA VAL A 225 6.67 0.33 -9.87
C VAL A 225 8.14 0.74 -9.94
N ARG A 226 8.97 0.27 -9.02
CA ARG A 226 10.42 0.53 -9.01
C ARG A 226 11.10 0.07 -10.29
N GLU A 227 10.73 -1.09 -10.83
CA GLU A 227 11.25 -1.57 -12.10
C GLU A 227 10.83 -0.67 -13.28
N ILE A 228 9.59 -0.18 -13.26
CA ILE A 228 9.01 0.65 -14.32
C ILE A 228 9.56 2.08 -14.32
N THR A 229 9.69 2.68 -13.13
CA THR A 229 10.07 4.10 -12.97
C THR A 229 11.55 4.29 -12.68
N GLY A 230 12.28 3.22 -12.37
CA GLY A 230 13.62 3.27 -11.80
C GLY A 230 13.60 3.44 -10.27
N SER A 231 14.73 3.13 -9.63
CA SER A 231 14.88 3.35 -8.19
C SER A 231 14.83 4.84 -7.88
N THR A 232 13.96 5.22 -6.95
CA THR A 232 13.83 6.61 -6.49
C THR A 232 13.87 6.63 -4.97
N ILE A 233 14.41 7.71 -4.42
CA ILE A 233 14.46 7.94 -2.98
C ILE A 233 13.09 7.85 -2.30
N TYR A 234 12.01 8.12 -3.02
CA TYR A 234 10.64 8.08 -2.48
C TYR A 234 10.15 6.67 -2.16
N LEU A 235 10.54 5.68 -2.97
CA LEU A 235 10.22 4.28 -2.70
C LEU A 235 11.17 3.67 -1.64
N ASP A 236 12.25 4.37 -1.29
CA ASP A 236 13.24 3.94 -0.30
C ASP A 236 13.05 4.64 1.06
N THR A 237 12.17 5.64 1.13
CA THR A 237 12.01 6.49 2.32
C THR A 237 10.56 6.52 2.77
N LEU A 238 10.22 5.65 3.74
CA LEU A 238 8.85 5.55 4.26
C LEU A 238 8.40 6.84 4.96
N SER A 239 9.18 7.31 5.93
CA SER A 239 8.75 8.38 6.84
C SER A 239 9.05 9.79 6.34
N GLY A 240 9.90 9.97 5.33
CA GLY A 240 10.45 11.26 4.92
C GLY A 240 11.44 11.87 5.94
N VAL A 241 11.82 13.13 5.73
CA VAL A 241 12.71 13.91 6.61
C VAL A 241 11.91 15.07 7.20
N ILE A 242 11.98 15.26 8.53
CA ILE A 242 11.34 16.40 9.20
C ILE A 242 12.18 17.66 8.92
N ALA A 243 11.56 18.74 8.44
CA ALA A 243 12.21 20.05 8.37
C ALA A 243 12.09 20.79 9.72
N PRO A 244 13.19 20.93 10.50
CA PRO A 244 13.13 21.53 11.84
C PRO A 244 12.85 23.04 11.83
N ASP A 245 13.19 23.75 10.76
CA ASP A 245 13.08 25.23 10.68
C ASP A 245 11.90 25.71 9.82
N PHE A 246 10.98 24.81 9.44
CA PHE A 246 9.86 25.20 8.61
C PHE A 246 8.76 25.90 9.41
N VAL A 247 8.90 27.21 9.55
CA VAL A 247 7.83 28.08 10.01
C VAL A 247 6.85 28.29 8.87
N PRO A 248 5.55 27.98 9.04
CA PRO A 248 4.54 28.45 8.12
C PRO A 248 4.65 29.96 7.92
N ILE A 249 4.95 30.42 6.70
CA ILE A 249 4.62 31.80 6.36
C ILE A 249 3.10 31.87 6.50
N ALA A 250 2.61 32.52 7.55
CA ALA A 250 1.21 32.88 7.64
C ALA A 250 0.97 33.83 6.46
N THR A 251 0.28 33.35 5.44
CA THR A 251 -0.31 34.25 4.46
C THR A 251 -1.42 34.98 5.20
N GLU A 252 -1.24 36.29 5.38
CA GLU A 252 -2.28 37.21 5.86
C GLU A 252 -3.57 37.09 5.05
#